data_AF-A0A318EAH6-F1
#
_entry.id   AF-A0A318EAH6-F1
#
_cell.length_a   1.000
_cell.length_b   1.000
_cell.length_c   1.000
_cell.angle_alpha   90.00
_cell.angle_beta   90.00
_cell.angle_gamma   90.00
#
_symmetry.space_group_name_H-M   'P 1'
#
loop_
_entity.id
_entity.type
_entity.pdbx_description
1 polymer ?
#
loop_
_entity_poly.entity_id
_entity_poly.type
_entity_poly.pdbx_seq_one_letter_code
_entity_poly.pdbx_strand_id
1 'polypeptide(L)'
;MNSPLKDVRQPRQSGAAVVEFALVLPIFVLVLYILISFGVLFYAQLVVSRAATDGARALVVLPGVSSLETLTETQKDSIKQQVINSLAVSLAMTADSGEYAERLALLQSEVLPRIRVDGGGCGTDGAAGLVRVEVRFPYDLVRILPPITLPMVGSVGGGLFDTLTGCAVANL
;
A
#
# COMPACT_ATOMS: atom_id res chain seq x y z
N MET A 1 -78.54 23.24 -3.14
CA MET A 1 -78.01 22.22 -4.06
C MET A 1 -76.49 22.24 -3.88
N ASN A 2 -75.99 21.59 -2.82
CA ASN A 2 -74.59 21.73 -2.41
C ASN A 2 -74.02 20.34 -2.17
N SER A 3 -73.39 19.79 -3.20
CA SER A 3 -72.57 18.57 -3.10
C SER A 3 -71.24 18.93 -2.44
N PRO A 4 -70.83 18.25 -1.35
CA PRO A 4 -69.51 18.46 -0.77
C PRO A 4 -68.46 17.83 -1.69
N LEU A 5 -67.49 18.63 -2.13
CA LEU A 5 -66.33 18.14 -2.86
C LEU A 5 -65.49 17.26 -1.94
N LYS A 6 -65.37 15.98 -2.31
CA LYS A 6 -64.59 14.98 -1.60
C LYS A 6 -63.10 15.29 -1.85
N ASP A 7 -62.46 15.88 -0.84
CA ASP A 7 -61.01 16.13 -0.83
C ASP A 7 -60.26 14.80 -0.79
N VAL A 8 -59.80 14.35 -1.96
CA VAL A 8 -58.95 13.16 -2.09
C VAL A 8 -57.54 13.57 -1.67
N ARG A 9 -57.25 13.48 -0.37
CA ARG A 9 -55.88 13.59 0.14
C ARG A 9 -55.05 12.44 -0.45
N GLN A 10 -54.27 12.74 -1.49
CA GLN A 10 -53.25 11.81 -1.99
C GLN A 10 -52.24 11.56 -0.87
N PRO A 11 -51.99 10.29 -0.47
CA PRO A 11 -50.98 9.98 0.51
C PRO A 11 -49.60 10.35 -0.09
N ARG A 12 -48.92 11.29 0.56
CA ARG A 12 -47.57 11.72 0.22
C ARG A 12 -46.64 10.50 0.20
N GLN A 13 -46.12 10.15 -0.97
CA GLN A 13 -45.11 9.10 -1.21
C GLN A 13 -43.72 9.45 -0.63
N SER A 14 -43.64 10.30 0.39
CA SER A 14 -42.39 10.84 0.92
C SER A 14 -41.53 9.82 1.68
N GLY A 15 -42.05 8.62 1.96
CA GLY A 15 -41.33 7.55 2.64
C GLY A 15 -40.66 6.53 1.72
N ALA A 16 -41.17 6.33 0.50
CA ALA A 16 -40.66 5.28 -0.40
C ALA A 16 -39.21 5.55 -0.83
N ALA A 17 -38.89 6.81 -1.17
CA ALA A 17 -37.55 7.21 -1.56
C ALA A 17 -36.50 7.03 -0.45
N VAL A 18 -36.90 7.17 0.83
CA VAL A 18 -35.99 6.97 1.97
C VAL A 18 -35.65 5.48 2.13
N VAL A 19 -36.62 4.60 1.91
CA VAL A 19 -36.42 3.14 2.00
C VAL A 19 -35.55 2.63 0.84
N GLU A 20 -35.74 3.14 -0.37
CA GLU A 20 -34.90 2.82 -1.52
C GLU A 20 -33.43 3.23 -1.28
N PHE A 21 -33.21 4.44 -0.76
CA PHE A 21 -31.87 4.91 -0.43
C PHE A 21 -31.20 4.09 0.69
N ALA A 22 -31.95 3.67 1.71
CA ALA A 22 -31.44 2.87 2.82
C ALA A 22 -30.92 1.49 2.37
N LEU A 23 -31.46 0.92 1.29
CA LEU A 23 -30.99 -0.35 0.72
C LEU A 23 -29.78 -0.19 -0.20
N VAL A 24 -29.69 0.91 -0.93
CA VAL A 24 -28.58 1.17 -1.87
C VAL A 24 -27.32 1.64 -1.14
N LEU A 25 -27.47 2.47 -0.10
CA LEU A 25 -26.36 3.03 0.67
C LEU A 25 -25.35 1.99 1.19
N PRO A 26 -25.73 0.87 1.83
CA PRO A 26 -24.76 -0.10 2.34
C PRO A 26 -23.94 -0.76 1.23
N ILE A 27 -24.58 -1.06 0.07
CA ILE A 27 -23.90 -1.63 -1.09
C ILE A 27 -22.93 -0.59 -1.68
N PHE A 28 -23.36 0.66 -1.80
CA PHE A 28 -22.54 1.74 -2.32
C PHE A 28 -21.30 2.00 -1.44
N VAL A 29 -21.46 2.04 -0.11
CA VAL A 29 -20.35 2.18 0.84
C VAL A 29 -19.39 1.00 0.75
N LEU A 30 -19.90 -0.23 0.59
CA LEU A 30 -19.07 -1.42 0.45
C LEU A 30 -18.25 -1.38 -0.85
N VAL A 31 -18.85 -0.95 -1.96
CA VAL A 31 -18.12 -0.77 -3.23
C VAL A 31 -17.05 0.31 -3.10
N LEU A 32 -17.37 1.46 -2.47
CA LEU A 32 -16.38 2.50 -2.22
C LEU A 32 -15.24 2.02 -1.33
N TYR A 33 -15.56 1.26 -0.27
CA TYR A 33 -14.56 0.65 0.61
C TYR A 33 -13.57 -0.20 -0.19
N ILE A 34 -14.09 -1.11 -1.03
CA ILE A 34 -13.28 -1.95 -1.91
C ILE A 34 -12.43 -1.08 -2.83
N LEU A 35 -13.02 -0.13 -3.54
CA LEU A 35 -12.30 0.72 -4.51
C LEU A 35 -11.15 1.51 -3.85
N ILE A 36 -11.41 2.11 -2.69
CA ILE A 36 -10.40 2.88 -1.95
C ILE A 36 -9.30 1.94 -1.43
N SER A 37 -9.66 0.83 -0.80
CA SER A 37 -8.70 -0.14 -0.28
C SER A 37 -7.82 -0.73 -1.38
N PHE A 38 -8.38 -1.05 -2.55
CA PHE A 38 -7.62 -1.50 -3.71
C PHE A 38 -6.74 -0.37 -4.29
N GLY A 39 -7.25 0.86 -4.36
CA GLY A 39 -6.47 2.01 -4.82
C GLY A 39 -5.21 2.24 -3.98
N VAL A 40 -5.33 2.17 -2.66
CA VAL A 40 -4.19 2.27 -1.72
C VAL A 40 -3.24 1.09 -1.88
N LEU A 41 -3.75 -0.12 -2.07
CA LEU A 41 -2.94 -1.32 -2.29
C LEU A 41 -2.08 -1.20 -3.55
N PHE A 42 -2.70 -0.84 -4.68
CA PHE A 42 -1.99 -0.63 -5.95
C PHE A 42 -0.98 0.52 -5.86
N TYR A 43 -1.36 1.61 -5.19
CA TYR A 43 -0.44 2.73 -4.95
C TYR A 43 0.80 2.27 -4.16
N ALA A 44 0.60 1.56 -3.05
CA ALA A 44 1.69 1.03 -2.24
C ALA A 44 2.59 0.07 -3.03
N GLN A 45 2.00 -0.83 -3.84
CA GLN A 45 2.75 -1.74 -4.72
C GLN A 45 3.63 -0.95 -5.72
N LEU A 46 3.10 0.11 -6.33
CA LEU A 46 3.86 0.98 -7.24
C LEU A 46 5.02 1.67 -6.53
N VAL A 47 4.79 2.18 -5.32
CA VAL A 47 5.82 2.83 -4.50
C VAL A 47 6.95 1.86 -4.14
N VAL A 48 6.61 0.66 -3.67
CA VAL A 48 7.60 -0.37 -3.29
C VAL A 48 8.42 -0.81 -4.52
N SER A 49 7.78 -1.00 -5.68
CA SER A 49 8.48 -1.33 -6.93
C SER A 49 9.42 -0.21 -7.39
N ARG A 50 8.99 1.05 -7.25
CA ARG A 50 9.82 2.21 -7.58
C ARG A 50 11.03 2.30 -6.65
N ALA A 51 10.84 2.13 -5.34
CA ALA A 51 11.93 2.18 -4.38
C ALA A 51 12.94 1.05 -4.59
N ALA A 52 12.49 -0.17 -4.91
CA ALA A 52 13.40 -1.26 -5.32
C ALA A 52 14.25 -0.86 -6.54
N THR A 53 13.62 -0.23 -7.54
CA THR A 53 14.31 0.25 -8.75
C THR A 53 15.31 1.37 -8.43
N ASP A 54 14.97 2.29 -7.55
CA ASP A 54 15.88 3.36 -7.11
C ASP A 54 17.11 2.78 -6.38
N GLY A 55 16.92 1.74 -5.55
CA GLY A 55 18.02 0.99 -4.93
C GLY A 55 18.89 0.25 -5.96
N ALA A 56 18.28 -0.36 -6.97
CA ALA A 56 19.01 -0.99 -8.08
C ALA A 56 19.81 0.02 -8.92
N ARG A 57 19.28 1.23 -9.12
CA ARG A 57 20.01 2.32 -9.79
C ARG A 57 21.17 2.82 -8.94
N ALA A 58 20.99 2.89 -7.63
CA ALA A 58 22.07 3.27 -6.71
C ALA A 58 23.28 2.34 -6.87
N LEU A 59 23.04 1.03 -6.98
CA LEU A 59 24.09 0.00 -7.19
C LEU A 59 24.98 0.29 -8.40
N VAL A 60 24.40 0.65 -9.55
CA VAL A 60 25.14 0.88 -10.81
C VAL A 60 26.01 2.16 -10.74
N VAL A 61 25.63 3.12 -9.89
CA VAL A 61 26.35 4.39 -9.75
C VAL A 61 27.54 4.29 -8.78
N LEU A 62 27.61 3.24 -7.96
CA LEU A 62 28.71 3.09 -7.01
C LEU A 62 30.04 2.82 -7.73
N PRO A 63 31.07 3.66 -7.51
CA PRO A 63 32.37 3.47 -8.13
C PRO A 63 33.09 2.25 -7.53
N GLY A 64 33.70 1.43 -8.38
CA GLY A 64 34.53 0.30 -7.97
C GLY A 64 33.77 -0.98 -7.60
N VAL A 65 32.45 -1.02 -7.83
CA VAL A 65 31.64 -2.21 -7.58
C VAL A 65 31.38 -2.92 -8.92
N SER A 66 32.01 -4.08 -9.11
CA SER A 66 31.87 -4.91 -10.33
C SER A 66 31.23 -6.26 -10.05
N SER A 67 31.02 -6.58 -8.78
CA SER A 67 30.38 -7.81 -8.34
C SER A 67 29.84 -7.67 -6.93
N LEU A 68 28.96 -8.57 -6.54
CA LEU A 68 28.36 -8.57 -5.21
C LEU A 68 29.40 -8.70 -4.09
N GLU A 69 30.51 -9.39 -4.35
CA GLU A 69 31.62 -9.59 -3.41
C GLU A 69 32.40 -8.30 -3.12
N THR A 70 32.35 -7.34 -4.04
CA THR A 70 32.99 -6.01 -3.85
C THR A 70 32.12 -5.03 -3.06
N LEU A 71 30.85 -5.38 -2.78
CA LEU A 71 29.96 -4.54 -1.98
C LEU A 71 30.37 -4.59 -0.51
N THR A 72 30.93 -3.48 -0.02
CA THR A 72 31.20 -3.30 1.41
C THR A 72 29.89 -3.05 2.17
N GLU A 73 29.82 -3.44 3.44
CA GLU A 73 28.63 -3.21 4.28
C GLU A 73 28.21 -1.73 4.32
N THR A 74 29.16 -0.79 4.29
CA THR A 74 28.89 0.66 4.21
C THR A 74 28.13 1.08 2.94
N GLN A 75 28.40 0.42 1.81
CA GLN A 75 27.72 0.68 0.54
C GLN A 75 26.31 0.09 0.56
N LYS A 76 26.14 -1.11 1.12
CA LYS A 76 24.82 -1.72 1.34
C LYS A 76 23.93 -0.83 2.20
N ASP A 77 24.49 -0.23 3.25
CA ASP A 77 23.74 0.68 4.12
C ASP A 77 23.31 1.96 3.41
N SER A 78 24.17 2.53 2.55
CA SER A 78 23.82 3.70 1.74
C SER A 78 22.67 3.41 0.76
N ILE A 79 22.65 2.22 0.16
CA ILE A 79 21.56 1.76 -0.72
C ILE A 79 20.27 1.58 0.06
N LYS A 80 20.33 0.95 1.23
CA LYS A 80 19.17 0.79 2.13
C LYS A 80 18.59 2.16 2.51
N GLN A 81 19.43 3.14 2.84
CA GLN A 81 18.99 4.49 3.16
C GLN A 81 18.30 5.19 1.97
N GLN A 82 18.82 5.01 0.75
CA GLN A 82 18.19 5.57 -0.46
C GLN A 82 16.82 4.95 -0.74
N VAL A 83 16.68 3.63 -0.58
CA VAL A 83 15.40 2.93 -0.70
C VAL A 83 14.38 3.47 0.32
N ILE A 84 14.80 3.64 1.58
CA ILE A 84 13.95 4.19 2.65
C ILE A 84 13.53 5.62 2.35
N ASN A 85 14.45 6.49 1.89
CA ASN A 85 14.10 7.87 1.57
C ASN A 85 13.07 7.95 0.42
N SER A 86 13.25 7.14 -0.63
CA SER A 86 12.26 7.02 -1.72
C SER A 86 10.90 6.50 -1.21
N LEU A 87 10.91 5.55 -0.28
CA LEU A 87 9.69 5.01 0.34
C LEU A 87 8.99 6.07 1.21
N ALA A 88 9.72 6.77 2.07
CA ALA A 88 9.20 7.75 3.02
C ALA A 88 8.53 8.93 2.30
N VAL A 89 9.19 9.49 1.27
CA VAL A 89 8.62 10.57 0.45
C VAL A 89 7.34 10.12 -0.25
N SER A 90 7.30 8.87 -0.71
CA SER A 90 6.18 8.35 -1.49
C SER A 90 5.00 7.89 -0.63
N LEU A 91 5.24 7.46 0.62
CA LEU A 91 4.20 6.97 1.54
C LEU A 91 3.60 8.06 2.44
N ALA A 92 4.11 9.29 2.36
CA ALA A 92 3.66 10.45 3.17
C ALA A 92 2.15 10.75 3.06
N MET A 93 1.43 10.20 2.09
CA MET A 93 -0.01 10.44 1.87
C MET A 93 -0.94 9.53 2.70
N THR A 94 -0.42 8.55 3.44
CA THR A 94 -1.26 7.55 4.14
C THR A 94 -1.44 7.88 5.63
N ALA A 95 -2.44 8.74 5.85
CA ALA A 95 -2.99 9.28 7.10
C ALA A 95 -2.70 8.55 8.44
N ASP A 96 -2.00 9.25 9.34
CA ASP A 96 -2.41 9.59 10.72
C ASP A 96 -1.60 10.84 11.10
N SER A 97 -2.15 11.76 11.90
CA SER A 97 -1.49 13.01 12.33
C SER A 97 -0.34 12.80 13.33
N GLY A 98 0.25 11.61 13.37
CA GLY A 98 1.46 11.31 14.13
C GLY A 98 2.69 11.89 13.43
N GLU A 99 3.58 12.51 14.21
CA GLU A 99 4.78 13.17 13.73
C GLU A 99 5.54 12.32 12.71
N TYR A 100 5.76 12.89 11.53
CA TYR A 100 6.55 12.31 10.43
C TYR A 100 7.88 11.71 10.91
N ALA A 101 8.49 12.29 11.94
CA ALA A 101 9.73 11.82 12.57
C ALA A 101 9.60 10.46 13.28
N GLU A 102 8.49 10.19 13.96
CA GLU A 102 8.26 8.92 14.67
C GLU A 102 7.98 7.79 13.66
N ARG A 103 7.29 8.09 12.57
CA ARG A 103 7.05 7.15 11.48
C ARG A 103 8.30 6.85 10.67
N LEU A 104 9.19 7.84 10.49
CA LEU A 104 10.52 7.60 9.92
C LEU A 104 11.31 6.61 10.79
N ALA A 105 11.25 6.76 12.12
CA ALA A 105 11.89 5.84 13.05
C ALA A 105 11.29 4.43 13.00
N LEU A 106 9.96 4.29 12.90
CA LEU A 106 9.29 3.00 12.70
C LEU A 106 9.65 2.34 11.36
N LEU A 107 9.66 3.11 10.27
CA LEU A 107 10.07 2.60 8.96
C LEU A 107 11.53 2.14 8.98
N GLN A 108 12.40 2.86 9.70
CA GLN A 108 13.78 2.46 9.91
C GLN A 108 13.87 1.16 10.72
N SER A 109 13.11 0.97 11.79
CA SER A 109 13.18 -0.27 12.59
C SER A 109 12.51 -1.49 11.94
N GLU A 110 11.41 -1.29 11.20
CA GLU A 110 10.58 -2.38 10.68
C GLU A 110 10.97 -2.80 9.24
N VAL A 111 11.42 -1.85 8.41
CA VAL A 111 11.66 -2.07 6.96
C VAL A 111 13.14 -2.29 6.63
N LEU A 112 14.09 -1.65 7.32
CA LEU A 112 15.55 -1.90 7.12
C LEU A 112 15.95 -3.39 7.19
N PRO A 113 15.48 -4.20 8.15
CA PRO A 113 15.85 -5.61 8.22
C PRO A 113 15.17 -6.47 7.14
N ARG A 114 14.19 -5.92 6.41
CA ARG A 114 13.41 -6.63 5.40
C ARG A 114 13.79 -6.26 3.96
N ILE A 115 14.78 -5.39 3.78
CA ILE A 115 15.41 -5.09 2.49
C ILE A 115 16.55 -6.09 2.28
N ARG A 116 16.49 -6.84 1.19
CA ARG A 116 17.55 -7.77 0.77
C ARG A 116 18.30 -7.24 -0.44
N VAL A 117 19.63 -7.34 -0.38
CA VAL A 117 20.54 -6.98 -1.47
C VAL A 117 21.46 -8.17 -1.70
N ASP A 118 21.04 -9.08 -2.58
CA ASP A 118 21.64 -10.41 -2.78
C ASP A 118 21.81 -10.74 -4.27
N GLY A 119 22.55 -11.80 -4.59
CA GLY A 119 22.88 -12.15 -5.97
C GLY A 119 21.73 -12.88 -6.64
N GLY A 120 21.22 -12.36 -7.74
CA GLY A 120 20.11 -13.00 -8.44
C GLY A 120 19.23 -12.07 -9.28
N GLY A 121 18.29 -12.69 -9.99
CA GLY A 121 17.22 -12.03 -10.75
C GLY A 121 15.90 -12.04 -9.96
N CYS A 122 14.91 -11.20 -10.26
CA CYS A 122 13.61 -11.28 -9.58
C CYS A 122 12.92 -12.64 -9.87
N GLY A 123 12.90 -13.54 -8.88
CA GLY A 123 12.36 -14.89 -9.00
C GLY A 123 13.37 -15.99 -9.34
N THR A 124 14.66 -15.67 -9.49
CA THR A 124 15.74 -16.65 -9.72
C THR A 124 16.95 -16.32 -8.87
N ASP A 125 17.36 -17.22 -7.98
CA ASP A 125 18.53 -17.01 -7.11
C ASP A 125 19.82 -17.34 -7.87
N GLY A 126 20.89 -16.55 -7.68
CA GLY A 126 22.25 -16.92 -8.12
C GLY A 126 22.63 -16.63 -9.58
N ALA A 127 22.05 -15.63 -10.24
CA ALA A 127 22.51 -15.19 -11.55
C ALA A 127 23.82 -14.38 -11.42
N ALA A 128 24.91 -14.89 -12.00
CA ALA A 128 26.21 -14.22 -12.02
C ALA A 128 26.13 -12.85 -12.71
N GLY A 129 26.68 -11.81 -12.07
CA GLY A 129 26.63 -10.42 -12.54
C GLY A 129 25.34 -9.66 -12.18
N LEU A 130 24.31 -10.33 -11.67
CA LEU A 130 23.07 -9.66 -11.25
C LEU A 130 23.00 -9.49 -9.73
N VAL A 131 22.75 -8.26 -9.30
CA VAL A 131 22.43 -7.91 -7.90
C VAL A 131 20.95 -7.56 -7.80
N ARG A 132 20.21 -8.32 -6.98
CA ARG A 132 18.80 -8.12 -6.67
C ARG A 132 18.66 -7.18 -5.48
N VAL A 133 17.78 -6.18 -5.60
CA VAL A 133 17.25 -5.39 -4.49
C VAL A 133 15.79 -5.78 -4.28
N GLU A 134 15.51 -6.48 -3.19
CA GLU A 134 14.16 -6.88 -2.79
C GLU A 134 13.72 -6.08 -1.56
N VAL A 135 12.56 -5.44 -1.66
CA VAL A 135 11.97 -4.63 -0.60
C VAL A 135 10.67 -5.30 -0.17
N ARG A 136 10.60 -5.77 1.08
CA ARG A 136 9.37 -6.27 1.69
C ARG A 136 8.79 -5.23 2.62
N PHE A 137 7.61 -4.75 2.27
CA PHE A 137 6.92 -3.68 2.98
C PHE A 137 5.61 -4.21 3.58
N PRO A 138 5.40 -4.12 4.91
CA PRO A 138 4.15 -4.55 5.52
C PRO A 138 3.02 -3.56 5.19
N TYR A 139 1.92 -4.06 4.64
CA TYR A 139 0.83 -3.22 4.14
C TYR A 139 0.00 -2.57 5.27
N ASP A 140 0.04 -3.15 6.47
CA ASP A 140 -0.66 -2.61 7.64
C ASP A 140 -0.20 -1.20 8.00
N LEU A 141 1.03 -0.83 7.66
CA LEU A 141 1.57 0.53 7.87
C LEU A 141 0.93 1.59 6.97
N VAL A 142 0.28 1.22 5.87
CA VAL A 142 -0.21 2.13 4.81
C VAL A 142 -1.74 2.07 4.70
N ARG A 143 -2.38 1.21 5.50
CA ARG A 143 -3.82 1.03 5.49
C ARG A 143 -4.54 2.23 6.11
N ILE A 144 -5.39 2.89 5.32
CA ILE A 144 -6.17 4.06 5.75
C ILE A 144 -7.44 3.66 6.52
N LEU A 145 -8.02 2.50 6.18
CA LEU A 145 -9.29 2.05 6.76
C LEU A 145 -9.05 0.95 7.79
N PRO A 146 -9.59 1.06 9.02
CA PRO A 146 -9.48 -0.01 10.00
C PRO A 146 -10.14 -1.30 9.48
N PRO A 147 -9.62 -2.48 9.86
CA PRO A 147 -10.24 -3.74 9.48
C PRO A 147 -11.66 -3.83 10.06
N ILE A 148 -12.62 -4.23 9.23
CA ILE A 148 -14.01 -4.42 9.68
C ILE A 148 -14.12 -5.85 10.21
N THR A 149 -14.42 -6.01 11.49
CA THR A 149 -14.69 -7.32 12.07
C THR A 149 -16.18 -7.61 11.99
N LEU A 150 -16.57 -8.53 11.10
CA LEU A 150 -17.96 -8.95 10.95
C LEU A 150 -18.22 -10.19 11.80
N PRO A 151 -19.31 -10.23 12.60
CA PRO A 151 -19.72 -11.45 13.25
C PRO A 151 -19.97 -12.52 12.17
N MET A 152 -19.42 -13.71 12.37
CA MET A 152 -19.46 -14.87 11.46
C MET A 152 -18.46 -14.90 10.28
N VAL A 153 -18.03 -13.76 9.72
CA VAL A 153 -17.13 -13.71 8.53
C VAL A 153 -15.67 -13.40 8.89
N GLY A 154 -15.41 -12.97 10.13
CA GLY A 154 -14.06 -12.62 10.59
C GLY A 154 -13.65 -11.21 10.14
N SER A 155 -12.33 -10.95 10.10
CA SER A 155 -11.79 -9.65 9.71
C SER A 155 -11.80 -9.49 8.19
N VAL A 156 -12.61 -8.56 7.68
CA VAL A 156 -12.60 -8.15 6.27
C VAL A 156 -11.56 -7.05 6.10
N GLY A 157 -10.56 -7.33 5.25
CA GLY A 157 -9.41 -6.46 5.01
C GLY A 157 -8.15 -6.83 5.80
N GLY A 158 -8.26 -7.63 6.88
CA GLY A 158 -7.18 -7.92 7.84
C GLY A 158 -6.15 -9.00 7.53
N GLY A 159 -6.21 -9.69 6.38
CA GLY A 159 -5.30 -10.83 6.14
C GLY A 159 -5.07 -11.22 4.68
N LEU A 160 -5.58 -10.45 3.72
CA LEU A 160 -5.46 -10.81 2.30
C LEU A 160 -4.15 -10.32 1.68
N PHE A 161 -3.54 -9.26 2.24
CA PHE A 161 -2.34 -8.61 1.73
C PHE A 161 -1.49 -8.09 2.91
N ASP A 162 -0.80 -8.96 3.63
CA ASP A 162 -0.02 -8.55 4.82
C ASP A 162 1.32 -7.94 4.44
N THR A 163 1.90 -8.36 3.30
CA THR A 163 3.19 -7.87 2.83
C THR A 163 3.18 -7.61 1.32
N LEU A 164 3.68 -6.44 0.95
CA LEU A 164 3.97 -6.04 -0.42
C LEU A 164 5.46 -6.32 -0.69
N THR A 165 5.74 -6.94 -1.82
CA THR A 165 7.12 -7.21 -2.23
C THR A 165 7.40 -6.51 -3.55
N GLY A 166 8.45 -5.70 -3.58
CA GLY A 166 9.01 -5.12 -4.79
C GLY A 166 10.40 -5.68 -5.03
N CYS A 167 10.71 -5.97 -6.28
CA CYS A 167 12.01 -6.49 -6.67
C CYS A 167 12.54 -5.72 -7.88
N ALA A 168 13.82 -5.39 -7.85
CA ALA A 168 14.55 -4.85 -8.98
C ALA A 168 15.95 -5.48 -9.05
N VAL A 169 16.55 -5.46 -10.23
CA VAL A 169 17.86 -6.06 -10.49
C VAL A 169 18.78 -5.05 -11.16
N ALA A 170 20.04 -5.06 -10.77
CA ALA A 170 21.12 -4.31 -11.39
C ALA A 170 22.15 -5.28 -11.97
N ASN A 171 22.69 -4.95 -13.13
CA ASN A 171 23.81 -5.69 -13.73
C ASN A 171 25.10 -4.91 -13.44
N LEU A 172 26.08 -5.58 -12.83
CA LEU A 172 27.38 -5.01 -12.45
C LEU A 172 28.51 -5.55 -13.34
#